data_AF-A0A318KWV2-F1
#
_entry.id   AF-A0A318KWV2-F1
#
_cell.length_a   1.000
_cell.length_b   1.000
_cell.length_c   1.000
_cell.angle_alpha   90.00
_cell.angle_beta   90.00
_cell.angle_gamma   90.00
#
_symmetry.space_group_name_H-M   'P 1'
#
loop_
_entity.id
_entity.type
_entity.pdbx_description
1 polymer ?
#
loop_
_entity_poly.entity_id
_entity_poly.type
_entity_poly.pdbx_seq_one_letter_code
_entity_poly.pdbx_strand_id
1 'polypeptide(L)'
;MFEGCDLSVLDFQAMSDEGLRDALRTAHGASAMAQAAEVFAVRELYRRRLASSAEVGEVRAGEFAAGRIDLARVRVIIDNTRAVAREVLDELEPRLLATAARTTPVRLRQAARRWVARLDPVGAQRRRERRQEDRDVRIRAMQDSMAVFDGLLPAAGAQTVAMRLREMSLQVCASDPRTMPQRRADALVALADGSGRLRCGCGRVRCPKGGAGGETPRRPLIQIGIPADTLLGMRDAPAFLAGYGPIDAALARLIARNMLGSR
;
A
#
# COMPACT_ATOMS: atom_id res chain seq x y z
N MET A 1 -2.39 19.33 -41.27
CA MET A 1 -3.22 18.21 -41.77
C MET A 1 -2.63 16.94 -41.19
N PHE A 2 -3.02 16.62 -39.95
CA PHE A 2 -2.73 15.34 -39.30
C PHE A 2 -4.08 14.90 -38.75
N GLU A 3 -4.84 14.24 -39.62
CA GLU A 3 -6.07 13.55 -39.25
C GLU A 3 -5.73 12.37 -38.32
N GLY A 4 -6.59 12.18 -37.33
CA GLY A 4 -6.41 11.24 -36.24
C GLY A 4 -6.34 9.80 -36.69
N CYS A 5 -5.42 9.05 -36.08
CA CYS A 5 -5.50 7.60 -36.04
C CYS A 5 -6.38 7.24 -34.83
N ASP A 6 -7.66 6.98 -35.08
CA ASP A 6 -8.62 6.59 -34.04
C ASP A 6 -8.34 5.12 -33.66
N LEU A 7 -7.51 4.92 -32.63
CA LEU A 7 -7.08 3.61 -32.11
C LEU A 7 -8.24 2.77 -31.55
N SER A 8 -9.45 3.33 -31.47
CA SER A 8 -10.67 2.65 -31.06
C SER A 8 -11.23 1.69 -32.12
N VAL A 9 -10.71 1.74 -33.36
CA VAL A 9 -11.19 0.96 -34.52
C VAL A 9 -10.26 -0.21 -34.88
N LEU A 10 -9.11 -0.37 -34.22
CA LEU A 10 -8.18 -1.45 -34.53
C LEU A 10 -8.59 -2.76 -33.85
N ASP A 11 -8.82 -3.78 -34.68
CA ASP A 11 -9.10 -5.14 -34.24
C ASP A 11 -7.81 -5.83 -33.76
N PHE A 12 -7.49 -5.64 -32.49
CA PHE A 12 -6.30 -6.21 -31.84
C PHE A 12 -6.34 -7.74 -31.76
N GLN A 13 -7.45 -8.40 -32.09
CA GLN A 13 -7.60 -9.86 -32.06
C GLN A 13 -6.84 -10.56 -33.21
N ALA A 14 -6.54 -9.84 -34.30
CA ALA A 14 -5.90 -10.39 -35.50
C ALA A 14 -4.42 -10.00 -35.68
N MET A 15 -3.84 -9.22 -34.77
CA MET A 15 -2.49 -8.68 -34.92
C MET A 15 -1.42 -9.66 -34.48
N SER A 16 -0.43 -9.89 -35.35
CA SER A 16 0.75 -10.68 -35.02
C SER A 16 1.60 -10.03 -33.91
N ASP A 17 2.37 -10.84 -33.21
CA ASP A 17 3.31 -10.41 -32.15
C ASP A 17 4.29 -9.32 -32.62
N GLU A 18 4.50 -9.18 -33.93
CA GLU A 18 5.34 -8.15 -34.55
C GLU A 18 4.57 -6.84 -34.78
N GLY A 19 3.31 -6.92 -35.19
CA GLY A 19 2.43 -5.75 -35.37
C GLY A 19 2.13 -5.02 -34.06
N LEU A 20 1.95 -5.76 -32.96
CA LEU A 20 1.75 -5.14 -31.64
C LEU A 20 3.02 -4.40 -31.15
N ARG A 21 4.20 -4.95 -31.45
CA ARG A 21 5.48 -4.32 -31.12
C ARG A 21 5.74 -3.04 -31.92
N ASP A 22 5.31 -2.99 -33.17
CA ASP A 22 5.44 -1.81 -34.03
C ASP A 22 4.47 -0.69 -33.62
N ALA A 23 3.22 -1.03 -33.28
CA ALA A 23 2.25 -0.08 -32.73
C ALA A 23 2.72 0.54 -31.42
N LEU A 24 3.29 -0.27 -30.50
CA LEU A 24 3.87 0.22 -29.24
C LEU A 24 5.15 1.04 -29.43
N ARG A 25 5.99 0.71 -30.43
CA ARG A 25 7.16 1.51 -30.83
C ARG A 25 6.75 2.91 -31.29
N THR A 26 5.68 2.96 -32.10
CA THR A 26 5.15 4.20 -32.69
C THR A 26 4.50 5.10 -31.63
N ALA A 27 3.86 4.51 -30.62
CA ALA A 27 3.18 5.26 -29.56
C ALA A 27 4.12 5.76 -28.43
N HIS A 28 5.16 5.02 -28.06
CA HIS A 28 5.88 5.25 -26.79
C HIS A 28 7.42 5.20 -26.82
N GLY A 29 8.05 4.94 -27.98
CA GLY A 29 9.51 5.05 -28.14
C GLY A 29 10.37 4.06 -27.32
N ALA A 30 11.68 4.34 -27.22
CA ALA A 30 12.73 3.39 -26.78
C ALA A 30 12.65 2.88 -25.32
N SER A 31 11.74 3.39 -24.49
CA SER A 31 11.49 2.87 -23.12
C SER A 31 10.76 1.52 -23.11
N ALA A 32 10.31 1.04 -24.28
CA ALA A 32 9.40 -0.09 -24.42
C ALA A 32 10.05 -1.48 -24.21
N MET A 33 11.38 -1.66 -24.35
CA MET A 33 11.97 -3.01 -24.23
C MET A 33 12.06 -3.52 -22.78
N ALA A 34 12.38 -2.65 -21.81
CA ALA A 34 12.37 -3.03 -20.39
C ALA A 34 10.93 -3.25 -19.88
N GLN A 35 9.98 -2.47 -20.40
CA GLN A 35 8.55 -2.59 -20.09
C GLN A 35 7.92 -3.82 -20.76
N ALA A 36 8.31 -4.14 -22.00
CA ALA A 36 7.90 -5.35 -22.70
C ALA A 36 8.50 -6.60 -22.05
N ALA A 37 9.73 -6.54 -21.51
CA ALA A 37 10.33 -7.64 -20.75
C ALA A 37 9.62 -7.90 -19.41
N GLU A 38 9.16 -6.85 -18.70
CA GLU A 38 8.29 -7.00 -17.52
C GLU A 38 6.92 -7.58 -17.89
N VAL A 39 6.31 -7.12 -18.99
CA VAL A 39 5.05 -7.67 -19.52
C VAL A 39 5.23 -9.12 -20.00
N PHE A 40 6.38 -9.47 -20.58
CA PHE A 40 6.70 -10.84 -21.00
C PHE A 40 6.96 -11.74 -19.79
N ALA A 41 7.62 -11.24 -18.74
CA ALA A 41 7.81 -11.95 -17.48
C ALA A 41 6.48 -12.21 -16.76
N VAL A 42 5.56 -11.24 -16.80
CA VAL A 42 4.17 -11.40 -16.31
C VAL A 42 3.40 -12.38 -17.20
N ARG A 43 3.50 -12.30 -18.54
CA ARG A 43 2.87 -13.25 -19.49
C ARG A 43 3.43 -14.68 -19.37
N GLU A 44 4.71 -14.85 -19.03
CA GLU A 44 5.37 -16.14 -18.83
C GLU A 44 5.05 -16.76 -17.45
N LEU A 45 4.99 -15.93 -16.40
CA LEU A 45 4.44 -16.32 -15.09
C LEU A 45 2.96 -16.73 -15.19
N TYR A 46 2.19 -16.08 -16.06
CA TYR A 46 0.81 -16.45 -16.38
C TYR A 46 0.70 -17.70 -17.27
N ARG A 47 1.57 -17.89 -18.27
CA ARG A 47 1.62 -19.12 -19.10
C ARG A 47 1.89 -20.37 -18.27
N ARG A 48 2.81 -20.30 -17.30
CA ARG A 48 3.08 -21.40 -16.37
C ARG A 48 1.93 -21.67 -15.38
N ARG A 49 1.03 -20.70 -15.16
CA ARG A 49 -0.19 -20.85 -14.36
C ARG A 49 -1.40 -21.34 -15.19
N LEU A 50 -1.43 -21.05 -16.49
CA LEU A 50 -2.45 -21.47 -17.45
C LEU A 50 -2.40 -22.96 -17.82
N ALA A 51 -1.30 -23.66 -17.52
CA ALA A 51 -1.26 -25.12 -17.60
C ALA A 51 -2.17 -25.81 -16.56
N SER A 52 -2.76 -25.05 -15.62
CA SER A 52 -3.60 -25.57 -14.53
C SER A 52 -4.93 -24.80 -14.38
N SER A 53 -5.64 -24.55 -15.49
CA SER A 53 -7.07 -24.15 -15.59
C SER A 53 -7.30 -22.85 -16.36
N ALA A 54 -8.07 -22.99 -17.44
CA ALA A 54 -8.49 -21.95 -18.38
C ALA A 54 -9.58 -21.03 -17.79
N GLU A 55 -9.74 -19.85 -18.42
CA GLU A 55 -10.84 -18.87 -18.22
C GLU A 55 -10.66 -17.75 -17.17
N VAL A 56 -9.44 -17.26 -16.91
CA VAL A 56 -9.29 -15.98 -16.21
C VAL A 56 -8.33 -15.06 -16.97
N GLY A 57 -8.86 -14.04 -17.67
CA GLY A 57 -8.05 -12.83 -17.95
C GLY A 57 -8.20 -12.04 -19.26
N GLU A 58 -9.27 -12.13 -20.05
CA GLU A 58 -9.36 -11.30 -21.29
C GLU A 58 -9.64 -9.80 -21.03
N VAL A 59 -10.50 -9.48 -20.04
CA VAL A 59 -10.95 -8.09 -19.78
C VAL A 59 -9.82 -7.15 -19.32
N ARG A 60 -8.79 -7.70 -18.67
CA ARG A 60 -7.65 -6.93 -18.12
C ARG A 60 -6.70 -6.40 -19.19
N ALA A 61 -6.56 -7.12 -20.31
CA ALA A 61 -5.65 -6.75 -21.39
C ALA A 61 -6.27 -5.67 -22.30
N GLY A 62 -7.59 -5.73 -22.56
CA GLY A 62 -8.27 -4.81 -23.46
C GLY A 62 -8.35 -3.35 -22.98
N GLU A 63 -8.58 -3.11 -21.68
CA GLU A 63 -8.68 -1.75 -21.13
C GLU A 63 -7.32 -1.04 -21.05
N PHE A 64 -6.24 -1.79 -20.78
CA PHE A 64 -4.87 -1.28 -20.82
C PHE A 64 -4.42 -1.04 -22.26
N ALA A 65 -4.72 -1.96 -23.18
CA ALA A 65 -4.43 -1.81 -24.61
C ALA A 65 -5.19 -0.62 -25.22
N ALA A 66 -6.39 -0.32 -24.74
CA ALA A 66 -7.17 0.85 -25.15
C ALA A 66 -6.68 2.18 -24.52
N GLY A 67 -5.58 2.19 -23.75
CA GLY A 67 -5.01 3.38 -23.13
C GLY A 67 -5.86 4.01 -22.02
N ARG A 68 -6.95 3.35 -21.60
CA ARG A 68 -7.91 3.89 -20.62
C ARG A 68 -7.41 3.80 -19.18
N ILE A 69 -6.40 2.97 -18.92
CA ILE A 69 -5.80 2.75 -17.59
C ILE A 69 -4.28 2.67 -17.73
N ASP A 70 -3.53 3.44 -16.94
CA ASP A 70 -2.06 3.38 -16.93
C ASP A 70 -1.49 2.26 -16.03
N LEU A 71 -0.18 2.00 -16.18
CA LEU A 71 0.53 0.94 -15.45
C LEU A 71 0.39 1.07 -13.93
N ALA A 72 0.37 2.30 -13.40
CA ALA A 72 0.25 2.54 -11.97
C ALA A 72 -1.10 2.03 -11.43
N ARG A 73 -2.19 2.23 -12.17
CA ARG A 73 -3.52 1.72 -11.82
C ARG A 73 -3.64 0.22 -12.02
N VAL A 74 -3.06 -0.34 -13.07
CA VAL A 74 -3.01 -1.80 -13.28
C VAL A 74 -2.31 -2.50 -12.12
N ARG A 75 -1.15 -1.99 -11.69
CA ARG A 75 -0.43 -2.51 -10.51
C ARG A 75 -1.30 -2.49 -9.27
N VAL A 76 -2.04 -1.40 -9.03
CA VAL A 76 -2.99 -1.31 -7.91
C VAL A 76 -4.08 -2.38 -8.00
N ILE A 77 -4.67 -2.64 -9.17
CA ILE A 77 -5.70 -3.67 -9.32
C ILE A 77 -5.09 -5.04 -8.99
N ILE A 78 -3.97 -5.40 -9.60
CA ILE A 78 -3.30 -6.69 -9.38
C ILE A 78 -2.96 -6.91 -7.90
N ASP A 79 -2.31 -5.93 -7.27
CA ASP A 79 -1.86 -6.02 -5.87
C ASP A 79 -3.02 -6.26 -4.89
N ASN A 80 -4.21 -5.71 -5.19
CA ASN A 80 -5.38 -5.83 -4.32
C ASN A 80 -6.28 -7.01 -4.67
N THR A 81 -6.05 -7.70 -5.80
CA THR A 81 -6.90 -8.80 -6.29
C THR A 81 -6.20 -10.16 -6.32
N ARG A 82 -4.86 -10.21 -6.25
CA ARG A 82 -4.06 -11.44 -6.43
C ARG A 82 -4.47 -12.63 -5.56
N ALA A 83 -5.00 -12.39 -4.37
CA ALA A 83 -5.32 -13.44 -3.39
C ALA A 83 -6.80 -13.43 -2.97
N VAL A 84 -7.67 -12.87 -3.81
CA VAL A 84 -9.13 -12.83 -3.62
C VAL A 84 -9.76 -13.99 -4.39
N ALA A 85 -10.82 -14.60 -3.85
CA ALA A 85 -11.54 -15.69 -4.49
C ALA A 85 -12.17 -15.24 -5.82
N ARG A 86 -12.31 -16.15 -6.79
CA ARG A 86 -12.75 -15.80 -8.16
C ARG A 86 -14.15 -15.18 -8.16
N GLU A 87 -15.04 -15.72 -7.36
CA GLU A 87 -16.42 -15.27 -7.22
C GLU A 87 -16.50 -13.82 -6.75
N VAL A 88 -15.58 -13.43 -5.85
CA VAL A 88 -15.49 -12.04 -5.36
C VAL A 88 -14.80 -11.14 -6.38
N LEU A 89 -13.86 -11.66 -7.16
CA LEU A 89 -13.21 -10.91 -8.24
C LEU A 89 -14.20 -10.53 -9.33
N ASP A 90 -15.09 -11.44 -9.72
CA ASP A 90 -16.09 -11.20 -10.77
C ASP A 90 -17.02 -10.03 -10.40
N GLU A 91 -17.40 -9.91 -9.11
CA GLU A 91 -18.18 -8.77 -8.63
C GLU A 91 -17.35 -7.46 -8.51
N LEU A 92 -16.08 -7.60 -8.13
CA LEU A 92 -15.20 -6.47 -7.81
C LEU A 92 -14.60 -5.79 -9.05
N GLU A 93 -14.25 -6.58 -10.06
CA GLU A 93 -13.48 -6.14 -11.23
C GLU A 93 -14.16 -5.03 -12.03
N PRO A 94 -15.45 -5.11 -12.39
CA PRO A 94 -16.12 -4.02 -13.11
C PRO A 94 -16.09 -2.70 -12.33
N ARG A 95 -16.24 -2.76 -11.00
CA ARG A 95 -16.20 -1.59 -10.11
C ARG A 95 -14.80 -0.97 -10.06
N LEU A 96 -13.75 -1.80 -10.03
CA LEU A 96 -12.36 -1.36 -10.02
C LEU A 96 -11.99 -0.68 -11.33
N LEU A 97 -12.34 -1.27 -12.48
CA LEU A 97 -12.06 -0.72 -13.80
C LEU A 97 -12.75 0.64 -14.00
N ALA A 98 -14.04 0.73 -13.68
CA ALA A 98 -14.79 1.98 -13.75
C ALA A 98 -14.20 3.08 -12.83
N THR A 99 -13.65 2.70 -11.69
CA THR A 99 -13.03 3.65 -10.74
C THR A 99 -11.62 4.04 -11.17
N ALA A 100 -10.86 3.11 -11.74
CA ALA A 100 -9.52 3.36 -12.24
C ALA A 100 -9.53 4.47 -13.31
N ALA A 101 -10.48 4.44 -14.23
CA ALA A 101 -10.64 5.43 -15.28
C ALA A 101 -10.84 6.87 -14.76
N ARG A 102 -11.34 7.06 -13.53
CA ARG A 102 -11.75 8.36 -12.99
C ARG A 102 -10.96 8.84 -11.77
N THR A 103 -10.02 8.05 -11.28
CA THR A 103 -9.35 8.33 -10.02
C THR A 103 -7.84 8.16 -10.09
N THR A 104 -7.15 8.66 -9.07
CA THR A 104 -5.70 8.46 -8.90
C THR A 104 -5.41 7.06 -8.35
N PRO A 105 -4.21 6.50 -8.59
CA PRO A 105 -3.80 5.20 -8.04
C PRO A 105 -3.99 5.09 -6.51
N VAL A 106 -3.78 6.19 -5.78
CA VAL A 106 -3.97 6.23 -4.32
C VAL A 106 -5.44 6.03 -3.95
N ARG A 107 -6.35 6.76 -4.60
CA ARG A 107 -7.80 6.65 -4.35
C ARG A 107 -8.33 5.28 -4.80
N LEU A 108 -7.86 4.77 -5.94
CA LEU A 108 -8.18 3.43 -6.42
C LEU A 108 -7.76 2.36 -5.40
N ARG A 109 -6.55 2.46 -4.84
CA ARG A 109 -6.06 1.50 -3.82
C ARG A 109 -6.93 1.52 -2.57
N GLN A 110 -7.37 2.70 -2.12
CA GLN A 110 -8.27 2.83 -0.98
C GLN A 110 -9.65 2.21 -1.26
N ALA A 111 -10.20 2.45 -2.44
CA ALA A 111 -11.47 1.85 -2.87
C ALA A 111 -11.38 0.32 -2.96
N ALA A 112 -10.33 -0.19 -3.61
CA ALA A 112 -10.06 -1.61 -3.74
C ALA A 112 -9.98 -2.32 -2.39
N ARG A 113 -9.15 -1.81 -1.47
CA ARG A 113 -9.03 -2.36 -0.11
C ARG A 113 -10.37 -2.38 0.62
N ARG A 114 -11.17 -1.31 0.49
CA ARG A 114 -12.48 -1.20 1.14
C ARG A 114 -13.47 -2.24 0.61
N TRP A 115 -13.53 -2.43 -0.70
CA TRP A 115 -14.44 -3.39 -1.32
C TRP A 115 -14.02 -4.82 -1.04
N VAL A 116 -12.73 -5.14 -1.17
CA VAL A 116 -12.20 -6.48 -0.81
C VAL A 116 -12.52 -6.81 0.64
N ALA A 117 -12.29 -5.87 1.57
CA ALA A 117 -12.56 -6.11 2.99
C ALA A 117 -14.05 -6.29 3.30
N ARG A 118 -14.95 -5.81 2.44
CA ARG A 118 -16.41 -5.96 2.60
C ARG A 118 -16.94 -7.24 1.96
N LEU A 119 -16.46 -7.57 0.77
CA LEU A 119 -16.93 -8.72 -0.01
C LEU A 119 -16.28 -10.04 0.42
N ASP A 120 -15.06 -9.97 0.96
CA ASP A 120 -14.30 -11.15 1.40
C ASP A 120 -13.72 -10.95 2.82
N PRO A 121 -14.57 -10.81 3.85
CA PRO A 121 -14.11 -10.61 5.22
C PRO A 121 -13.32 -11.82 5.74
N VAL A 122 -13.78 -13.04 5.46
CA VAL A 122 -13.12 -14.27 5.90
C VAL A 122 -11.79 -14.48 5.17
N GLY A 123 -11.73 -14.23 3.86
CA GLY A 123 -10.46 -14.30 3.13
C GLY A 123 -9.49 -13.20 3.54
N ALA A 124 -9.98 -12.00 3.89
CA ALA A 124 -9.12 -10.95 4.46
C ALA A 124 -8.49 -11.40 5.78
N GLN A 125 -9.26 -12.02 6.67
CA GLN A 125 -8.76 -12.60 7.90
C GLN A 125 -7.72 -13.72 7.63
N ARG A 126 -8.04 -14.70 6.77
CA ARG A 126 -7.10 -15.79 6.43
C ARG A 126 -5.79 -15.27 5.84
N ARG A 127 -5.87 -14.28 4.95
CA ARG A 127 -4.68 -13.63 4.37
C ARG A 127 -3.85 -12.95 5.46
N ARG A 128 -4.47 -12.22 6.39
CA ARG A 128 -3.77 -11.60 7.53
C ARG A 128 -3.04 -12.65 8.36
N GLU A 129 -3.73 -13.73 8.74
CA GLU A 129 -3.17 -14.80 9.58
C GLU A 129 -1.96 -15.45 8.90
N ARG A 130 -2.03 -15.76 7.61
CA ARG A 130 -0.88 -16.31 6.86
C ARG A 130 0.28 -15.31 6.79
N ARG A 131 -0.01 -14.05 6.48
CA ARG A 131 1.01 -12.98 6.38
C ARG A 131 1.60 -12.59 7.74
N GLN A 132 1.01 -13.07 8.82
CA GLN A 132 1.52 -12.80 10.15
C GLN A 132 2.88 -13.46 10.35
N GLU A 133 3.20 -14.55 9.65
CA GLU A 133 4.51 -15.22 9.71
C GLU A 133 5.60 -14.48 8.90
N ASP A 134 5.21 -13.64 7.93
CA ASP A 134 6.13 -12.89 7.07
C ASP A 134 6.76 -11.66 7.77
N ARG A 135 6.48 -11.43 9.05
CA ARG A 135 6.96 -10.24 9.77
C ARG A 135 8.48 -10.25 9.83
N ASP A 136 9.09 -9.17 9.37
CA ASP A 136 10.53 -9.08 9.24
C ASP A 136 10.99 -7.61 9.25
N VAL A 137 12.24 -7.38 9.64
CA VAL A 137 12.90 -6.08 9.60
C VAL A 137 14.24 -6.27 8.92
N ARG A 138 14.49 -5.50 7.86
CA ARG A 138 15.69 -5.63 7.03
C ARG A 138 16.45 -4.33 6.96
N ILE A 139 17.76 -4.47 6.84
CA ILE A 139 18.68 -3.36 6.62
C ILE A 139 19.50 -3.69 5.38
N ARG A 140 19.51 -2.77 4.41
CA ARG A 140 20.29 -2.90 3.17
C ARG A 140 21.21 -1.70 3.03
N ALA A 141 22.51 -1.95 2.94
CA ALA A 141 23.48 -0.90 2.64
C ALA A 141 23.21 -0.29 1.25
N MET A 142 23.46 1.00 1.12
CA MET A 142 23.44 1.77 -0.12
C MET A 142 24.77 2.52 -0.30
N GLN A 143 24.92 3.17 -1.45
CA GLN A 143 26.02 4.11 -1.68
C GLN A 143 25.93 5.32 -0.73
N ASP A 144 26.99 6.13 -0.69
CA ASP A 144 27.06 7.38 0.08
C ASP A 144 26.99 7.21 1.62
N SER A 145 27.44 6.06 2.13
CA SER A 145 27.39 5.73 3.57
C SER A 145 25.96 5.73 4.15
N MET A 146 24.97 5.38 3.31
CA MET A 146 23.57 5.29 3.69
C MET A 146 23.10 3.84 3.76
N ALA A 147 22.02 3.60 4.50
CA ALA A 147 21.34 2.30 4.53
C ALA A 147 19.82 2.49 4.49
N VAL A 148 19.13 1.55 3.85
CA VAL A 148 17.67 1.45 3.89
C VAL A 148 17.28 0.53 5.02
N PHE A 149 16.48 1.06 5.94
CA PHE A 149 15.78 0.30 6.96
C PHE A 149 14.31 0.17 6.53
N ASP A 150 13.86 -1.06 6.31
CA ASP A 150 12.45 -1.36 6.04
C ASP A 150 11.95 -2.55 6.86
N GLY A 151 10.64 -2.64 7.05
CA GLY A 151 10.05 -3.68 7.86
C GLY A 151 8.60 -3.97 7.51
N LEU A 152 8.24 -5.25 7.56
CA LEU A 152 6.88 -5.73 7.45
C LEU A 152 6.36 -6.06 8.85
N LEU A 153 5.39 -5.28 9.32
CA LEU A 153 4.80 -5.42 10.65
C LEU A 153 3.28 -5.63 10.57
N PRO A 154 2.66 -6.23 11.60
CA PRO A 154 1.21 -6.17 11.76
C PRO A 154 0.75 -4.73 11.77
N ALA A 155 -0.40 -4.45 11.15
CA ALA A 155 -0.88 -3.08 10.93
C ALA A 155 -0.88 -2.24 12.22
N ALA A 156 -1.32 -2.82 13.34
CA ALA A 156 -1.31 -2.15 14.64
C ALA A 156 0.12 -1.77 15.09
N GLY A 157 1.06 -2.72 15.02
CA GLY A 157 2.46 -2.46 15.39
C GLY A 157 3.14 -1.42 14.49
N ALA A 158 2.87 -1.46 13.19
CA ALA A 158 3.35 -0.45 12.26
C ALA A 158 2.83 0.96 12.62
N GLN A 159 1.54 1.07 12.99
CA GLN A 159 0.97 2.35 13.44
C GLN A 159 1.53 2.79 14.79
N THR A 160 1.83 1.88 15.72
CA THR A 160 2.51 2.21 16.98
C THR A 160 3.85 2.89 16.70
N VAL A 161 4.68 2.29 15.84
CA VAL A 161 5.98 2.87 15.45
C VAL A 161 5.78 4.20 14.74
N ALA A 162 4.88 4.29 13.77
CA ALA A 162 4.62 5.51 13.02
C ALA A 162 4.18 6.68 13.93
N MET A 163 3.27 6.42 14.87
CA MET A 163 2.83 7.41 15.85
C MET A 163 3.95 7.84 16.78
N ARG A 164 4.79 6.90 17.24
CA ARG A 164 5.92 7.20 18.10
C ARG A 164 6.94 8.11 17.40
N LEU A 165 7.32 7.76 16.16
CA LEU A 165 8.24 8.57 15.36
C LEU A 165 7.66 9.95 15.05
N ARG A 166 6.35 10.04 14.76
CA ARG A 166 5.66 11.31 14.56
C ARG A 166 5.73 12.17 15.82
N GLU A 167 5.38 11.62 16.98
CA GLU A 167 5.46 12.32 18.26
C GLU A 167 6.87 12.86 18.51
N MET A 168 7.88 12.00 18.40
CA MET A 168 9.29 12.38 18.60
C MET A 168 9.74 13.46 17.61
N SER A 169 9.35 13.38 16.34
CA SER A 169 9.69 14.41 15.34
C SER A 169 9.11 15.79 15.64
N LEU A 170 8.06 15.86 16.49
CA LEU A 170 7.40 17.10 16.92
C LEU A 170 7.92 17.63 18.26
N GLN A 171 8.84 16.92 18.92
CA GLN A 171 9.42 17.35 20.21
C GLN A 171 10.45 18.46 20.08
N VAL A 172 10.79 18.88 18.85
CA VAL A 172 11.77 19.93 18.58
C VAL A 172 11.12 21.30 18.48
N CYS A 173 11.90 22.37 18.60
CA CYS A 173 11.38 23.73 18.46
C CYS A 173 11.24 24.13 16.97
N ALA A 174 10.55 25.24 16.71
CA ALA A 174 10.34 25.75 15.36
C ALA A 174 11.64 26.12 14.62
N SER A 175 12.73 26.39 15.35
CA SER A 175 14.05 26.75 14.80
C SER A 175 14.98 25.56 14.57
N ASP A 176 14.46 24.33 14.72
CA ASP A 176 15.23 23.14 14.36
C ASP A 176 15.43 23.08 12.83
N PRO A 177 16.69 23.03 12.33
CA PRO A 177 16.97 23.17 10.91
C PRO A 177 16.57 21.95 10.08
N ARG A 178 16.29 20.81 10.73
CA ARG A 178 15.97 19.57 10.03
C ARG A 178 14.56 19.59 9.48
N THR A 179 14.40 19.01 8.30
CA THR A 179 13.09 18.74 7.69
C THR A 179 12.33 17.66 8.44
N MET A 180 11.01 17.57 8.25
CA MET A 180 10.20 16.51 8.88
C MET A 180 10.68 15.08 8.55
N PRO A 181 11.08 14.73 7.31
CA PRO A 181 11.69 13.44 7.02
C PRO A 181 12.98 13.17 7.80
N GLN A 182 13.90 14.15 7.88
CA GLN A 182 15.15 14.02 8.63
C GLN A 182 14.88 13.83 10.13
N ARG A 183 13.97 14.62 10.71
CA ARG A 183 13.55 14.44 12.12
C ARG A 183 12.98 13.06 12.39
N ARG A 184 12.24 12.46 11.45
CA ARG A 184 11.72 11.09 11.60
C ARG A 184 12.83 10.03 11.52
N ALA A 185 13.81 10.22 10.65
CA ALA A 185 14.99 9.34 10.57
C ALA A 185 15.79 9.39 11.87
N ASP A 186 16.09 10.59 12.37
CA ASP A 186 16.78 10.78 13.65
C ASP A 186 15.97 10.26 14.83
N ALA A 187 14.64 10.40 14.79
CA ALA A 187 13.76 9.86 15.81
C ALA A 187 13.79 8.32 15.83
N LEU A 188 13.98 7.66 14.70
CA LEU A 188 14.12 6.20 14.64
C LEU A 188 15.41 5.75 15.33
N VAL A 189 16.52 6.46 15.08
CA VAL A 189 17.80 6.20 15.76
C VAL A 189 17.66 6.45 17.26
N ALA A 190 17.08 7.57 17.66
CA ALA A 190 16.81 7.90 19.06
C ALA A 190 15.85 6.92 19.76
N LEU A 191 14.99 6.24 18.99
CA LEU A 191 14.13 5.19 19.54
C LEU A 191 14.94 3.91 19.78
N ALA A 192 15.83 3.56 18.86
CA ALA A 192 16.64 2.36 18.91
C ALA A 192 17.81 2.44 19.92
N ASP A 193 18.40 3.62 20.11
CA ASP A 193 19.49 3.85 21.08
C ASP A 193 19.02 3.94 22.55
N GLY A 194 17.71 3.86 22.78
CA GLY A 194 17.10 3.90 24.11
C GLY A 194 16.89 5.30 24.68
N SER A 195 17.31 6.37 24.00
CA SER A 195 17.07 7.75 24.45
C SER A 195 15.59 8.09 24.46
N GLY A 196 14.82 7.49 23.54
CA GLY A 196 13.36 7.61 23.45
C GLY A 196 12.87 9.02 23.15
N ARG A 197 13.76 9.96 22.82
CA ARG A 197 13.44 11.38 22.59
C ARG A 197 14.37 11.98 21.54
N LEU A 198 13.80 12.78 20.65
CA LEU A 198 14.58 13.51 19.66
C LEU A 198 15.12 14.81 20.26
N ARG A 199 16.43 14.92 20.42
CA ARG A 199 17.08 16.17 20.84
C ARG A 199 16.94 17.22 19.74
N CYS A 200 16.60 18.46 20.12
CA CYS A 200 16.49 19.57 19.18
C CYS A 200 17.87 20.04 18.69
N GLY A 201 18.01 20.25 17.38
CA GLY A 201 19.25 20.67 16.71
C GLY A 201 19.34 22.18 16.45
N CYS A 202 18.58 23.02 17.16
CA CYS A 202 18.54 24.46 16.89
C CYS A 202 19.75 25.27 17.41
N GLY A 203 20.67 24.64 18.14
CA GLY A 203 21.91 25.28 18.63
C GLY A 203 21.74 26.33 19.75
N ARG A 204 20.52 26.63 20.20
CA ARG A 204 20.26 27.64 21.24
C ARG A 204 20.61 27.11 22.63
N VAL A 205 21.40 27.87 23.40
CA VAL A 205 21.75 27.57 24.80
C VAL A 205 20.49 27.39 25.68
N ARG A 206 19.47 28.23 25.46
CA ARG A 206 18.15 28.12 26.10
C ARG A 206 17.09 27.73 25.08
N CYS A 207 17.14 26.50 24.58
CA CYS A 207 16.07 25.99 23.74
C CYS A 207 14.82 25.65 24.59
N PRO A 208 13.61 26.13 24.24
CA PRO A 208 12.38 25.79 24.97
C PRO A 208 12.05 24.30 24.93
N LYS A 209 12.67 23.55 24.01
CA LYS A 209 12.60 22.10 23.86
C LYS A 209 13.95 21.40 24.16
N GLY A 210 14.94 22.15 24.66
CA GLY A 210 16.28 21.64 24.98
C GLY A 210 16.39 21.05 26.38
N GLY A 211 15.45 21.38 27.27
CA GLY A 211 15.42 20.82 28.61
C GLY A 211 14.99 19.35 28.62
N ALA A 212 15.82 18.52 29.25
CA ALA A 212 15.47 17.18 29.72
C ALA A 212 14.45 17.28 30.88
N GLY A 213 13.26 17.81 30.60
CA GLY A 213 12.11 17.73 31.50
C GLY A 213 11.37 16.41 31.22
N GLY A 214 11.43 15.50 32.19
CA GLY A 214 10.93 14.12 32.15
C GLY A 214 9.41 13.99 32.02
N GLU A 215 8.84 14.39 30.89
CA GLU A 215 7.58 13.80 30.48
C GLU A 215 7.85 12.34 30.10
N THR A 216 7.29 11.43 30.90
CA THR A 216 7.23 10.01 30.58
C THR A 216 6.72 9.86 29.15
N PRO A 217 7.40 9.09 28.30
CA PRO A 217 6.96 8.89 26.93
C PRO A 217 5.52 8.37 26.94
N ARG A 218 4.61 9.12 26.32
CA ARG A 218 3.20 8.71 26.26
C ARG A 218 3.11 7.44 25.44
N ARG A 219 2.21 6.53 25.84
CA ARG A 219 1.90 5.36 25.01
C ARG A 219 1.38 5.86 23.66
N PRO A 220 1.92 5.39 22.51
CA PRO A 220 1.42 5.79 21.20
C PRO A 220 -0.07 5.49 21.08
N LEU A 221 -0.87 6.52 20.78
CA LEU A 221 -2.32 6.38 20.65
C LEU A 221 -2.67 5.94 19.24
N ILE A 222 -3.32 4.79 19.12
CA ILE A 222 -3.91 4.29 17.88
C ILE A 222 -5.43 4.45 17.97
N GLN A 223 -6.02 5.07 16.94
CA GLN A 223 -7.47 5.24 16.84
C GLN A 223 -8.07 4.20 15.90
N ILE A 224 -9.16 3.56 16.35
CA ILE A 224 -9.88 2.53 15.60
C ILE A 224 -11.37 2.86 15.62
N GLY A 225 -11.99 2.89 14.44
CA GLY A 225 -13.44 2.98 14.28
C GLY A 225 -14.02 1.60 14.00
N ILE A 226 -14.86 1.09 14.90
CA ILE A 226 -15.50 -0.22 14.80
C ILE A 226 -17.02 -0.02 14.80
N PRO A 227 -17.76 -0.51 13.79
CA PRO A 227 -19.22 -0.55 13.85
C PRO A 227 -19.69 -1.33 15.09
N ALA A 228 -20.74 -0.87 15.77
CA ALA A 228 -21.18 -1.46 17.04
C ALA A 228 -21.60 -2.94 16.90
N ASP A 229 -22.32 -3.27 15.82
CA ASP A 229 -22.69 -4.64 15.45
C ASP A 229 -21.47 -5.54 15.21
N THR A 230 -20.42 -4.98 14.62
CA THR A 230 -19.14 -5.65 14.39
C THR A 230 -18.37 -5.87 15.68
N LEU A 231 -18.40 -4.91 16.60
CA LEU A 231 -17.77 -5.06 17.91
C LEU A 231 -18.47 -6.13 18.75
N LEU A 232 -19.80 -6.14 18.72
CA LEU A 232 -20.66 -7.07 19.46
C LEU A 232 -20.72 -8.48 18.86
N GLY A 233 -20.18 -8.67 17.66
CA GLY A 233 -20.16 -9.96 17.00
C GLY A 233 -21.39 -10.36 16.23
N MET A 234 -22.25 -9.39 15.92
CA MET A 234 -23.44 -9.59 15.10
C MET A 234 -23.12 -9.61 13.60
N ARG A 235 -22.04 -8.95 13.18
CA ARG A 235 -21.58 -8.89 11.78
C ARG A 235 -20.05 -8.90 11.68
N ASP A 236 -19.54 -9.24 10.50
CA ASP A 236 -18.10 -9.17 10.16
C ASP A 236 -17.79 -8.06 9.17
N ALA A 237 -18.45 -6.91 9.33
CA ALA A 237 -18.14 -5.73 8.52
C ALA A 237 -16.71 -5.23 8.84
N PRO A 238 -16.00 -4.64 7.87
CA PRO A 238 -14.65 -4.15 8.10
C PRO A 238 -14.66 -2.96 9.06
N ALA A 239 -13.71 -2.93 9.98
CA ALA A 239 -13.43 -1.78 10.82
C ALA A 239 -12.34 -0.88 10.19
N PHE A 240 -12.07 0.27 10.79
CA PHE A 240 -11.12 1.25 10.25
C PHE A 240 -10.02 1.58 11.25
N LEU A 241 -8.76 1.40 10.84
CA LEU A 241 -7.57 1.79 11.60
C LEU A 241 -7.02 3.10 11.04
N ALA A 242 -6.96 4.14 11.87
CA ALA A 242 -6.45 5.45 11.47
C ALA A 242 -5.01 5.36 10.95
N GLY A 243 -4.72 6.01 9.82
CA GLY A 243 -3.41 5.97 9.18
C GLY A 243 -3.09 4.70 8.37
N TYR A 244 -3.92 3.65 8.47
CA TYR A 244 -3.74 2.39 7.74
C TYR A 244 -4.86 2.13 6.72
N GLY A 245 -6.13 2.24 7.17
CA GLY A 245 -7.30 1.91 6.36
C GLY A 245 -8.14 0.76 6.94
N PRO A 246 -8.91 0.03 6.10
CA PRO A 246 -9.80 -1.02 6.58
C PRO A 246 -9.01 -2.20 7.16
N ILE A 247 -9.53 -2.75 8.27
CA ILE A 247 -9.05 -3.97 8.93
C ILE A 247 -10.21 -4.94 9.10
N ASP A 248 -9.93 -6.23 9.14
CA ASP A 248 -10.96 -7.26 9.34
C ASP A 248 -11.54 -7.21 10.78
N ALA A 249 -12.77 -7.71 10.92
CA ALA A 249 -13.52 -7.67 12.17
C ALA A 249 -12.80 -8.40 13.33
N ALA A 250 -12.15 -9.54 13.05
CA ALA A 250 -11.45 -10.31 14.06
C ALA A 250 -10.24 -9.55 14.62
N LEU A 251 -9.46 -8.88 13.76
CA LEU A 251 -8.37 -8.01 14.20
C LEU A 251 -8.89 -6.82 15.01
N ALA A 252 -9.98 -6.20 14.58
CA ALA A 252 -10.57 -5.06 15.28
C ALA A 252 -10.97 -5.43 16.73
N ARG A 253 -11.64 -6.56 16.91
CA ARG A 253 -12.01 -7.07 18.25
C ARG A 253 -10.79 -7.46 19.07
N LEU A 254 -9.77 -8.06 18.44
CA LEU A 254 -8.52 -8.38 19.12
C LEU A 254 -7.86 -7.12 19.69
N ILE A 255 -7.75 -6.06 18.88
CA ILE A 255 -7.15 -4.81 19.35
C ILE A 255 -8.01 -4.18 20.45
N ALA A 256 -9.33 -4.13 20.29
CA ALA A 256 -10.24 -3.60 21.30
C ALA A 256 -10.11 -4.33 22.65
N ARG A 257 -10.05 -5.67 22.65
CA ARG A 257 -9.84 -6.47 23.87
C ARG A 257 -8.51 -6.15 24.54
N ASN A 258 -7.42 -6.10 23.78
CA ASN A 258 -6.09 -5.81 24.32
C ASN A 258 -5.99 -4.38 24.91
N MET A 259 -6.71 -3.42 24.34
CA MET A 259 -6.80 -2.07 24.88
C MET A 259 -7.62 -1.98 26.16
N LEU A 260 -8.70 -2.77 26.29
CA LEU A 260 -9.53 -2.79 27.50
C LEU A 260 -8.88 -3.54 28.66
N GLY A 261 -8.06 -4.56 28.38
CA GLY A 261 -7.38 -5.38 29.39
C GLY A 261 -6.05 -4.84 29.93
N SER A 262 -5.61 -3.66 29.49
CA SER A 262 -4.32 -3.05 29.89
C SER A 262 -4.46 -1.89 30.89
N ARG A 263 -5.55 -1.91 31.67
CA ARG A 263 -5.80 -1.00 32.81
C ARG A 263 -5.21 -1.55 34.09
#